data_AF-A0A2A5EFE4-F1
#
_entry.id   AF-A0A2A5EFE4-F1
#
_cell.length_a   1.000
_cell.length_b   1.000
_cell.length_c   1.000
_cell.angle_alpha   90.00
_cell.angle_beta   90.00
_cell.angle_gamma   90.00
#
_symmetry.space_group_name_H-M   'P 1'
#
loop_
_entity.id
_entity.type
_entity.pdbx_description
1 polymer ?
#
loop_
_entity_poly.entity_id
_entity_poly.type
_entity_poly.pdbx_seq_one_letter_code
_entity_poly.pdbx_strand_id
1 'polypeptide(L)'
;MNSEGLQKYLDKAVELAMEHSPKLILALVTLLVGLRFLKLIKNLLTKGFEKGNVDVTLRPFILNILNWVLKVILFIVVASMIGIETTSLVALLGAAQVL
;
A
#
# COMPACT_ATOMS: atom_id res chain seq x y z
N MET A 1 -16.79 -38.28 7.88
CA MET A 1 -16.31 -36.89 7.68
C MET A 1 -15.32 -36.92 6.54
N ASN A 2 -15.62 -36.23 5.44
CA ASN A 2 -15.06 -36.54 4.11
C ASN A 2 -13.63 -35.99 3.95
N SER A 3 -12.63 -36.86 4.08
CA SER A 3 -11.20 -36.57 3.87
C SER A 3 -10.88 -36.12 2.43
N GLU A 4 -11.73 -36.44 1.45
CA GLU A 4 -11.54 -36.06 0.04
C GLU A 4 -11.83 -34.57 -0.23
N GLY A 5 -12.78 -33.98 0.49
CA GLY A 5 -13.06 -32.54 0.38
C GLY A 5 -11.90 -31.71 0.94
N LEU A 6 -11.36 -32.16 2.09
CA LEU A 6 -10.20 -31.57 2.75
C LEU A 6 -8.97 -31.57 1.82
N GLN A 7 -8.66 -32.71 1.18
CA GLN A 7 -7.53 -32.76 0.25
C GLN A 7 -7.70 -31.84 -0.96
N LYS A 8 -8.91 -31.71 -1.52
CA LYS A 8 -9.16 -30.78 -2.64
C LYS A 8 -8.98 -29.30 -2.26
N TYR A 9 -9.31 -28.91 -1.03
CA TYR A 9 -9.04 -27.56 -0.53
C TYR A 9 -7.57 -27.34 -0.19
N LEU A 10 -6.88 -28.37 0.32
CA LEU A 10 -5.43 -28.32 0.57
C LEU A 10 -4.64 -28.23 -0.72
N ASP A 11 -4.95 -29.04 -1.74
CA ASP A 11 -4.25 -29.00 -3.02
C ASP A 11 -4.41 -27.65 -3.71
N LYS A 12 -5.62 -27.08 -3.73
CA LYS A 12 -5.83 -25.71 -4.22
C LYS A 12 -5.09 -24.65 -3.40
N ALA A 13 -5.06 -24.79 -2.08
CA ALA A 13 -4.36 -23.85 -1.22
C ALA A 13 -2.85 -23.93 -1.38
N VAL A 14 -2.29 -25.14 -1.56
CA VAL A 14 -0.86 -25.39 -1.78
C VAL A 14 -0.44 -24.92 -3.17
N GLU A 15 -1.25 -25.16 -4.21
CA GLU A 15 -0.99 -24.68 -5.57
C GLU A 15 -0.96 -23.14 -5.62
N LEU A 16 -1.96 -22.48 -5.02
CA LEU A 16 -1.98 -21.03 -4.87
C LEU A 16 -0.83 -20.50 -4.00
N ALA A 17 -0.50 -21.19 -2.90
CA ALA A 17 0.59 -20.80 -2.02
C ALA A 17 1.96 -20.94 -2.71
N MET A 18 2.18 -21.99 -3.48
CA MET A 18 3.43 -22.19 -4.23
C MET A 18 3.57 -21.14 -5.33
N GLU A 19 2.50 -20.81 -6.04
CA GLU A 19 2.53 -19.80 -7.12
C GLU A 19 2.61 -18.35 -6.59
N HIS A 20 2.07 -18.05 -5.39
CA HIS A 20 2.06 -16.70 -4.81
C HIS A 20 3.10 -16.47 -3.70
N SER A 21 3.79 -17.50 -3.23
CA SER A 21 4.89 -17.36 -2.25
C SER A 21 6.01 -16.39 -2.67
N PRO A 22 6.43 -16.31 -3.97
CA PRO A 22 7.43 -15.32 -4.36
C PRO A 22 6.86 -13.90 -4.30
N LYS A 23 5.56 -13.73 -4.58
CA LYS A 23 4.88 -12.43 -4.56
C LYS A 23 4.78 -11.87 -3.15
N LEU A 24 4.57 -12.72 -2.14
CA LEU A 24 4.60 -12.33 -0.73
C LEU A 24 5.98 -11.79 -0.31
N ILE A 25 7.05 -12.46 -0.72
CA ILE A 25 8.42 -12.00 -0.46
C ILE A 25 8.68 -10.66 -1.14
N LEU A 26 8.32 -10.54 -2.43
CA LEU A 26 8.45 -9.28 -3.18
C LEU A 26 7.62 -8.16 -2.54
N ALA A 27 6.40 -8.43 -2.08
CA ALA A 27 5.56 -7.47 -1.40
C ALA A 27 6.17 -6.97 -0.09
N LEU A 28 6.75 -7.86 0.72
CA LEU A 28 7.48 -7.48 1.94
C LEU A 28 8.71 -6.63 1.62
N VAL A 29 9.49 -7.00 0.61
CA VAL A 29 10.65 -6.22 0.16
C VAL A 29 10.21 -4.83 -0.33
N THR A 30 9.18 -4.76 -1.17
CA THR A 30 8.61 -3.50 -1.67
C THR A 30 8.05 -2.66 -0.54
N LEU A 31 7.42 -3.25 0.48
CA LEU A 31 6.94 -2.51 1.65
C LEU A 31 8.11 -1.89 2.43
N LEU A 32 9.18 -2.66 2.69
CA LEU A 32 10.36 -2.15 3.39
C LEU A 32 11.06 -1.02 2.60
N VAL A 33 11.29 -1.24 1.31
CA VAL A 33 11.94 -0.27 0.40
C VAL A 33 11.05 0.95 0.22
N GLY A 34 9.75 0.74 0.00
CA GLY A 34 8.76 1.78 -0.17
C GLY A 34 8.67 2.68 1.05
N LEU A 35 8.64 2.13 2.27
CA LEU A 35 8.64 2.94 3.49
C LEU A 35 9.91 3.79 3.63
N ARG A 36 11.08 3.29 3.21
CA ARG A 36 12.32 4.08 3.15
C ARG A 36 12.22 5.18 2.10
N PHE A 37 11.68 4.87 0.92
CA PHE A 37 11.46 5.81 -0.16
C PHE A 37 10.50 6.94 0.24
N LEU A 38 9.42 6.61 0.97
CA LEU A 38 8.48 7.60 1.51
C LEU A 38 9.15 8.59 2.47
N LYS A 39 10.06 8.12 3.33
CA LYS A 39 10.83 9.00 4.22
C LYS A 39 11.71 9.96 3.41
N LEU A 40 12.35 9.47 2.34
CA LEU A 40 13.18 10.27 1.46
C LEU A 40 12.34 11.36 0.75
N ILE A 41 11.19 10.97 0.16
CA ILE A 41 10.28 11.93 -0.48
C ILE A 41 9.78 12.96 0.52
N LYS A 42 9.35 12.54 1.72
CA LYS A 42 8.91 13.46 2.76
C LYS A 42 9.97 14.52 3.06
N ASN A 43 11.23 14.12 3.21
CA ASN A 43 12.32 15.06 3.48
C ASN A 43 12.57 16.02 2.31
N LEU A 44 12.46 15.54 1.06
CA LEU A 44 12.57 16.39 -0.13
C LEU A 44 11.42 17.40 -0.21
N LEU A 45 10.19 16.95 0.05
CA LEU A 45 9.02 17.81 0.10
C LEU A 45 9.21 18.89 1.16
N THR A 46 9.56 18.53 2.40
CA THR A 46 9.78 19.52 3.48
C THR A 46 10.80 20.59 3.09
N LYS A 47 11.94 20.19 2.50
CA LYS A 47 12.96 21.12 2.00
C LYS A 47 12.45 22.01 0.85
N GLY A 48 11.63 21.46 -0.04
CA GLY A 48 11.00 22.21 -1.13
C GLY A 48 10.04 23.28 -0.62
N PHE A 49 9.19 22.92 0.35
CA PHE A 49 8.27 23.84 1.02
C PHE A 49 9.01 24.94 1.82
N GLU A 50 10.17 24.62 2.40
CA GLU A 50 11.06 25.60 3.05
C GLU A 50 11.62 26.64 2.06
N LYS A 51 12.07 26.20 0.88
CA LYS A 51 12.55 27.11 -0.17
C LYS A 51 11.43 27.90 -0.86
N GLY A 52 10.22 27.37 -0.89
CA GLY A 52 9.10 27.90 -1.67
C GLY A 52 8.31 29.04 -1.02
N ASN A 53 8.73 29.58 0.12
CA ASN A 53 7.99 30.60 0.90
C ASN A 53 6.51 30.21 1.16
N VAL A 54 6.22 28.91 1.29
CA VAL A 54 4.87 28.45 1.63
C VAL A 54 4.57 28.82 3.07
N ASP A 55 3.36 29.37 3.28
CA ASP A 55 2.86 29.82 4.58
C ASP A 55 3.06 28.75 5.67
N VAL A 56 3.54 29.20 6.83
CA VAL A 56 3.88 28.34 7.97
C VAL A 56 2.69 27.54 8.51
N THR A 57 1.47 28.04 8.32
CA THR A 57 0.22 27.41 8.76
C THR A 57 -0.25 26.34 7.77
N LEU A 58 -0.09 26.60 6.47
CA LEU A 58 -0.50 25.67 5.40
C LEU A 58 0.51 24.55 5.17
N ARG A 59 1.79 24.82 5.44
CA ARG A 59 2.87 23.83 5.30
C ARG A 59 2.59 22.50 6.03
N PRO A 60 2.29 22.47 7.35
CA PRO A 60 2.02 21.21 8.03
C PRO A 60 0.77 20.51 7.47
N PHE A 61 -0.27 21.25 7.08
CA PHE A 61 -1.48 20.68 6.48
C PHE A 61 -1.18 19.93 5.18
N ILE A 62 -0.48 20.59 4.25
CA ILE A 62 -0.13 20.00 2.94
C ILE A 62 0.82 18.82 3.11
N LEU A 63 1.85 18.94 3.96
CA LEU A 63 2.78 17.85 4.24
C LEU A 63 2.07 16.64 4.87
N ASN A 64 1.06 16.86 5.71
CA ASN A 64 0.32 15.78 6.34
C ASN A 64 -0.56 15.03 5.33
N ILE A 65 -1.25 15.75 4.43
CA ILE A 65 -2.01 15.17 3.33
C ILE A 65 -1.10 14.37 2.40
N LEU A 66 0.00 14.97 1.92
CA LEU A 66 0.98 14.28 1.08
C LEU A 66 1.50 13.01 1.74
N ASN A 67 1.89 13.08 3.01
CA ASN A 67 2.38 11.93 3.76
C ASN A 67 1.32 10.81 3.89
N TRP A 68 0.04 11.16 4.06
CA TRP A 68 -1.04 10.18 4.13
C TRP A 68 -1.31 9.54 2.77
N VAL A 69 -1.45 10.36 1.70
CA VAL A 69 -1.66 9.90 0.32
C VAL A 69 -0.53 8.97 -0.14
N LEU A 70 0.73 9.37 0.09
CA LEU A 70 1.89 8.57 -0.29
C LEU A 70 1.89 7.19 0.38
N LYS A 71 1.48 7.11 1.66
CA LYS A 71 1.34 5.83 2.37
C LYS A 71 0.22 4.98 1.80
N VAL A 72 -0.96 5.58 1.55
CA VAL A 72 -2.10 4.86 0.96
C VAL A 72 -1.73 4.26 -0.39
N ILE A 73 -1.06 5.02 -1.25
CA ILE A 73 -0.56 4.53 -2.54
C ILE A 73 0.39 3.35 -2.35
N LEU A 74 1.36 3.46 -1.43
CA LEU A 74 2.28 2.36 -1.14
C LEU A 74 1.54 1.09 -0.69
N PHE A 75 0.54 1.23 0.19
CA PHE A 75 -0.26 0.11 0.66
C PHE A 75 -1.08 -0.52 -0.48
N ILE A 76 -1.66 0.27 -1.37
CA ILE A 76 -2.38 -0.22 -2.55
C ILE A 76 -1.44 -1.02 -3.45
N VAL A 77 -0.24 -0.50 -3.74
CA VAL A 77 0.76 -1.21 -4.55
C VAL A 77 1.13 -2.56 -3.91
N VAL A 78 1.43 -2.57 -2.62
CA VAL A 78 1.77 -3.81 -1.89
C VAL A 78 0.60 -4.79 -1.85
N ALA A 79 -0.63 -4.32 -1.62
CA ALA A 79 -1.82 -5.17 -1.62
C ALA A 79 -2.09 -5.79 -3.00
N SER A 80 -1.93 -5.01 -4.07
CA SER A 80 -2.05 -5.48 -5.45
C SER A 80 -1.01 -6.56 -5.79
N MET A 81 0.23 -6.43 -5.30
CA MET A 81 1.27 -7.46 -5.49
C MET A 81 0.91 -8.80 -4.86
N ILE A 82 0.17 -8.79 -3.74
CA ILE A 82 -0.27 -10.01 -3.02
C ILE A 82 -1.52 -10.62 -3.70
N GLY A 83 -2.11 -9.96 -4.69
CA GLY A 83 -3.31 -10.42 -5.40
C GLY A 83 -4.62 -9.98 -4.75
N ILE A 84 -4.57 -8.99 -3.85
CA ILE A 84 -5.78 -8.37 -3.29
C ILE A 84 -6.38 -7.46 -4.36
N GLU A 85 -7.68 -7.59 -4.61
CA GLU A 85 -8.40 -6.70 -5.52
C GLU A 85 -8.56 -5.30 -4.91
N THR A 86 -7.59 -4.43 -5.17
CA THR A 86 -7.55 -3.07 -4.62
C THR A 86 -8.64 -2.15 -5.18
N THR A 87 -9.28 -2.51 -6.29
CA THR A 87 -10.32 -1.72 -6.96
C THR A 87 -11.51 -1.42 -6.03
N SER A 88 -11.96 -2.42 -5.27
CA SER A 88 -13.05 -2.23 -4.29
C SER A 88 -12.64 -1.28 -3.15
N LEU A 89 -11.38 -1.38 -2.70
CA LEU A 89 -10.81 -0.49 -1.69
C LEU A 89 -10.74 0.96 -2.18
N VAL A 90 -10.27 1.17 -3.41
CA VAL A 90 -10.19 2.51 -4.03
C VAL A 90 -11.57 3.11 -4.22
N ALA A 91 -12.57 2.32 -4.62
CA ALA A 91 -13.95 2.76 -4.71
C ALA A 91 -14.50 3.23 -3.35
N LEU A 92 -14.22 2.48 -2.27
CA LEU A 92 -14.62 2.86 -0.91
C LEU A 92 -13.92 4.14 -0.43
N LEU A 93 -12.62 4.29 -0.71
CA LEU A 93 -11.87 5.50 -0.37
C LEU A 93 -12.38 6.73 -1.14
N GLY A 94 -12.76 6.57 -2.41
CA GLY A 94 -13.41 7.62 -3.20
C GLY A 94 -14.77 8.02 -2.64
N ALA A 95 -15.55 7.05 -2.15
CA ALA A 95 -16.84 7.32 -1.51
C ALA A 95 -16.68 8.07 -0.17
N ALA A 96 -15.63 7.78 0.61
CA ALA A 96 -15.37 8.43 1.89
C ALA A 96 -15.03 9.93 1.78
N GLN A 97 -14.61 10.41 0.61
CA GLN A 97 -14.38 11.83 0.36
C GLN A 97 -15.66 12.59 -0.05
N VAL A 98 -16.70 11.86 -0.47
CA VAL A 98 -17.96 12.42 -0.98
C VAL A 98 -19.07 12.37 0.09
N LEU A 99 -18.94 11.52 1.10
CA LEU A 99 -19.87 11.35 2.23
C LEU A 99 -19.60 12.30 3.39
#